data_AF-A0A920FED9-F1
#
_entry.id   AF-A0A920FED9-F1
#
_cell.length_a   1.000
_cell.length_b   1.000
_cell.length_c   1.000
_cell.angle_alpha   90.00
_cell.angle_beta   90.00
_cell.angle_gamma   90.00
#
_symmetry.space_group_name_H-M   'P 1'
#
loop_
_entity.id
_entity.type
_entity.pdbx_description
1 polymer ?
#
loop_
_entity_poly.entity_id
_entity_poly.type
_entity_poly.pdbx_seq_one_letter_code
_entity_poly.pdbx_strand_id
1 'polypeptide(L)'
;MKLLILTSRFPYPINKGDKLRAYYQIKELSKQFEIHLISISDQKINVQELKKLESYCKTIKVLYLPIWKRGLNLLRTFLNNKPFQVNYFYSSSFQKN
;
A
#
# COMPACT_ATOMS: atom_id res chain seq x y z
N MET A 1 19.63 7.82 -7.44
CA MET A 1 19.46 6.46 -6.86
C MET A 1 17.97 6.14 -6.79
N LYS A 2 17.55 4.88 -7.01
CA LYS A 2 16.13 4.48 -7.01
C LYS A 2 15.74 3.88 -5.66
N LEU A 3 14.55 4.22 -5.15
CA LEU A 3 14.05 3.71 -3.87
C LEU A 3 12.63 3.14 -4.03
N LEU A 4 12.46 1.87 -3.67
CA LEU A 4 11.15 1.22 -3.61
C LEU A 4 10.57 1.35 -2.20
N ILE A 5 9.38 1.92 -2.09
CA ILE A 5 8.63 2.05 -0.84
C ILE A 5 7.39 1.15 -0.92
N LEU A 6 7.25 0.28 0.09
CA LEU A 6 6.12 -0.65 0.23
C LEU A 6 5.26 -0.22 1.42
N THR A 7 3.96 -0.01 1.18
CA THR A 7 3.02 0.34 2.26
C THR A 7 1.81 -0.58 2.29
N SER A 8 1.39 -0.96 3.50
CA SER A 8 0.19 -1.77 3.71
C SER A 8 -1.11 -0.97 3.53
N ARG A 9 -1.03 0.37 3.55
CA ARG A 9 -2.14 1.29 3.30
C ARG A 9 -1.67 2.45 2.45
N PHE A 10 -2.55 2.98 1.61
CA PHE A 10 -2.25 4.16 0.80
C PHE A 10 -1.93 5.36 1.71
N PRO A 11 -0.79 6.06 1.53
CA PRO A 11 -0.33 7.12 2.45
C PRO A 11 -1.22 8.38 2.50
N TYR A 12 -2.29 8.46 1.71
CA TYR A 12 -3.22 9.57 1.66
C TYR A 12 -4.68 9.07 1.78
N PRO A 13 -5.65 9.89 2.22
CA PRO A 13 -5.50 11.14 2.97
C PRO A 13 -4.78 10.94 4.31
N ILE A 14 -4.19 12.01 4.85
CA ILE A 14 -3.41 12.00 6.10
C ILE A 14 -4.36 12.02 7.32
N ASN A 15 -5.15 10.95 7.47
CA ASN A 15 -6.14 10.83 8.54
C ASN A 15 -5.71 9.87 9.67
N LYS A 16 -4.57 9.18 9.51
CA LYS A 16 -4.04 8.21 10.46
C LYS A 16 -2.52 8.36 10.58
N GLY A 17 -1.96 8.02 11.74
CA GLY A 17 -0.53 8.18 12.02
C GLY A 17 0.39 7.39 11.09
N ASP A 18 -0.04 6.18 10.68
CA ASP A 18 0.70 5.35 9.71
C ASP A 18 0.79 6.02 8.32
N LYS A 19 -0.32 6.59 7.86
CA LYS A 19 -0.40 7.35 6.61
C LYS A 19 0.41 8.65 6.68
N LEU A 20 0.30 9.39 7.79
CA LEU A 20 1.05 10.62 8.03
C LEU A 20 2.55 10.37 7.92
N ARG A 21 3.05 9.37 8.64
CA ARG A 21 4.47 9.02 8.63
C ARG A 21 4.93 8.66 7.22
N ALA A 22 4.21 7.76 6.54
CA ALA A 22 4.58 7.32 5.20
C ALA A 22 4.60 8.49 4.20
N TYR A 23 3.61 9.38 4.24
CA TYR A 23 3.52 10.53 3.33
C TYR A 23 4.71 11.49 3.50
N TYR A 24 5.02 11.90 4.73
CA TYR A 24 6.12 12.83 4.97
C TYR A 24 7.49 12.19 4.72
N GLN A 25 7.65 10.89 5.00
CA GLN A 25 8.86 10.15 4.63
C GLN A 25 9.07 10.16 3.12
N ILE A 26 8.02 9.86 2.33
CA ILE A 26 8.08 9.90 0.86
C ILE A 26 8.46 11.30 0.38
N LYS A 27 7.82 12.35 0.92
CA LYS A 27 8.10 13.75 0.55
C LYS A 27 9.54 14.16 0.82
N GLU A 28 10.12 13.75 1.95
CA GLU A 28 11.50 14.10 2.28
C GLU A 28 12.51 13.29 1.47
N LEU A 29 12.26 11.98 1.28
CA LEU A 29 13.12 11.11 0.50
C LEU A 29 13.11 11.45 -0.99
N SER A 30 12.02 12.00 -1.53
CA SER A 30 11.92 12.36 -2.95
C SER A 30 12.91 13.46 -3.36
N LYS A 31 13.49 14.19 -2.40
CA LYS A 31 14.52 15.19 -2.65
C LYS A 31 15.85 14.57 -3.11
N GLN A 32 16.09 13.29 -2.80
CA GLN A 32 17.34 12.59 -3.07
C GLN A 32 17.15 11.31 -3.89
N PHE A 33 15.95 10.73 -3.89
CA PHE A 33 15.65 9.45 -4.50
C PHE A 33 14.55 9.55 -5.57
N GLU A 34 14.70 8.77 -6.63
CA GLU A 34 13.59 8.44 -7.53
C GLU A 34 12.71 7.39 -6.83
N ILE A 35 11.56 7.81 -6.31
CA ILE A 35 10.69 6.95 -5.50
C ILE A 35 9.74 6.15 -6.40
N HIS A 36 9.67 4.85 -6.14
CA HIS A 36 8.64 3.95 -6.64
C HIS A 36 7.79 3.49 -5.46
N LEU A 37 6.49 3.75 -5.49
CA LEU A 37 5.56 3.37 -4.43
C LEU A 37 4.70 2.18 -4.85
N ILE A 38 4.67 1.13 -4.04
CA ILE A 38 3.65 0.07 -4.12
C ILE A 38 2.87 0.08 -2.81
N SER A 39 1.56 0.26 -2.92
CA SER A 39 0.68 0.33 -1.76
C SER A 39 -0.54 -0.56 -1.91
N ILE A 40 -1.04 -1.10 -0.80
CA ILE A 40 -2.36 -1.74 -0.76
C ILE A 40 -3.42 -0.71 -0.37
N SER A 41 -4.63 -0.84 -0.91
CA SER A 41 -5.80 -0.06 -0.52
C SER A 41 -7.05 -0.94 -0.49
N ASP A 42 -7.87 -0.79 0.54
CA ASP A 42 -9.19 -1.41 0.64
C ASP A 42 -10.30 -0.59 -0.02
N GLN A 43 -9.98 0.63 -0.44
CA GLN A 43 -10.85 1.54 -1.18
C GLN A 43 -10.25 1.87 -2.55
N LYS A 44 -11.11 2.19 -3.51
CA LYS A 44 -10.65 2.71 -4.80
C LYS A 44 -10.06 4.11 -4.55
N ILE A 45 -8.80 4.29 -4.90
CA ILE A 45 -8.13 5.58 -4.78
C ILE A 45 -8.63 6.51 -5.87
N ASN A 46 -9.02 7.71 -5.48
CA ASN A 46 -9.46 8.70 -6.45
C ASN A 46 -8.26 9.38 -7.13
N VAL A 47 -8.48 10.01 -8.28
CA VAL A 47 -7.41 10.68 -9.04
C VAL A 47 -6.76 11.81 -8.25
N GLN A 48 -7.51 12.52 -7.41
CA GLN A 48 -7.00 13.65 -6.62
C GLN A 48 -6.04 13.20 -5.51
N GLU A 49 -6.34 12.08 -4.85
CA GLU A 49 -5.51 11.42 -3.84
C GLU A 49 -4.22 10.89 -4.47
N LEU A 50 -4.32 10.31 -5.67
CA LEU A 50 -3.18 9.80 -6.42
C LEU A 50 -2.23 10.94 -6.81
N LYS A 51 -2.77 12.05 -7.33
CA LYS A 51 -2.02 13.27 -7.67
C LYS A 51 -1.19 13.85 -6.52
N LYS A 52 -1.62 13.68 -5.26
CA LYS A 52 -0.84 14.15 -4.09
C LYS A 52 0.47 13.42 -3.90
N LEU A 53 0.58 12.18 -4.39
CA LEU A 53 1.81 11.39 -4.31
C LEU A 53 2.58 11.37 -5.63
N GLU A 54 1.94 11.67 -6.77
CA GLU A 54 2.60 11.78 -8.08
C GLU A 54 3.68 12.86 -8.09
N SER A 55 3.53 13.92 -7.29
CA SER A 55 4.58 14.95 -7.17
C SER A 55 5.87 14.45 -6.52
N TYR A 56 5.83 13.31 -5.83
CA TYR A 56 6.97 12.76 -5.09
C TYR A 56 7.45 11.40 -5.62
N CYS A 57 6.58 10.67 -6.32
CA CYS A 57 6.85 9.30 -6.78
C CYS A 57 6.91 9.25 -8.31
N LYS A 58 7.96 8.63 -8.85
CA LYS A 58 8.09 8.36 -10.29
C LYS A 58 7.05 7.36 -10.78
N THR A 59 6.74 6.35 -9.97
CA THR A 59 5.67 5.38 -10.25
C THR A 59 4.88 5.07 -8.99
N ILE A 60 3.58 4.93 -9.13
CA ILE A 60 2.68 4.52 -8.04
C ILE A 60 1.86 3.33 -8.52
N LYS A 61 1.95 2.21 -7.80
CA LYS A 61 1.12 1.03 -8.03
C LYS A 61 0.26 0.79 -6.79
N VAL A 62 -1.06 0.96 -6.94
CA VAL A 62 -2.01 0.69 -5.85
C VAL A 62 -2.72 -0.64 -6.08
N LEU A 63 -2.67 -1.49 -5.07
CA LEU A 63 -3.30 -2.82 -5.07
C LEU A 63 -4.64 -2.70 -4.39
N TYR A 64 -5.71 -2.82 -5.18
CA TYR A 64 -7.05 -2.82 -4.62
C TYR A 64 -7.39 -4.18 -4.01
N LEU A 65 -7.49 -4.22 -2.69
CA LEU A 65 -7.87 -5.40 -1.91
C LEU A 65 -9.09 -5.06 -1.04
N PRO A 66 -10.32 -5.21 -1.57
CA PRO A 66 -11.53 -4.80 -0.87
C PRO A 66 -11.72 -5.56 0.45
N ILE A 67 -12.41 -4.92 1.40
CA ILE A 67 -12.57 -5.43 2.77
C ILE A 67 -13.14 -6.87 2.82
N TRP A 68 -14.05 -7.21 1.91
CA TRP A 68 -14.64 -8.55 1.85
C TRP A 68 -13.62 -9.62 1.46
N LYS A 69 -12.70 -9.34 0.52
CA LYS A 69 -11.60 -10.26 0.18
C LYS A 69 -10.66 -10.47 1.36
N ARG A 70 -10.43 -9.42 2.14
CA ARG A 70 -9.60 -9.49 3.36
C ARG A 70 -10.26 -10.38 4.41
N GLY A 71 -11.57 -10.24 4.59
CA GLY A 71 -12.38 -11.14 5.43
C GLY A 71 -12.26 -12.60 4.98
N LEU A 72 -12.43 -12.88 3.68
CA LEU A 72 -12.25 -14.23 3.14
C LEU A 72 -10.83 -14.77 3.34
N ASN A 73 -9.81 -13.93 3.19
CA ASN A 73 -8.44 -14.35 3.45
C ASN A 73 -8.20 -14.66 4.93
N LEU A 74 -8.80 -13.91 5.86
CA LEU A 74 -8.69 -14.20 7.28
C LEU A 74 -9.20 -15.60 7.63
N LEU A 75 -10.26 -16.08 6.97
CA LEU A 75 -10.75 -17.46 7.14
C LEU A 75 -9.70 -18.50 6.74
N ARG A 76 -8.80 -18.18 5.80
CA ARG A 76 -7.68 -19.07 5.44
C ARG A 76 -6.68 -19.27 6.57
N THR A 77 -6.68 -18.42 7.60
CA THR A 77 -5.85 -18.59 8.81
C THR A 77 -6.19 -19.87 9.59
N PHE A 78 -7.40 -20.40 9.43
CA PHE A 78 -7.75 -21.69 10.03
C PHE A 78 -7.24 -22.87 9.19
N LEU A 79 -6.94 -22.63 7.90
CA LEU A 79 -6.46 -23.64 6.96
C LEU A 79 -4.93 -23.59 6.79
N ASN A 80 -4.33 -22.43 7.05
CA ASN A 80 -2.89 -22.22 7.00
C ASN A 80 -2.43 -21.64 8.33
N ASN A 81 -1.35 -22.15 8.91
CA ASN A 81 -0.78 -21.64 10.18
C ASN A 81 -0.11 -20.25 10.03
N LYS A 82 -0.60 -19.39 9.13
CA LYS A 82 -0.08 -18.03 8.94
C LYS A 82 -0.81 -17.06 9.85
N PRO A 83 -0.13 -16.05 10.43
CA PRO A 83 -0.79 -15.05 11.26
C PRO A 83 -1.89 -14.30 10.51
N PHE A 84 -2.95 -13.90 11.24
CA PHE A 84 -4.08 -13.15 10.67
C PHE A 84 -3.63 -11.93 9.87
N GLN A 85 -2.62 -11.19 10.33
CA GLN A 85 -2.11 -10.02 9.64
C GLN A 85 -1.52 -10.35 8.26
N VAL A 86 -0.85 -11.49 8.11
CA VAL A 86 -0.31 -11.94 6.82
C VAL A 86 -1.45 -12.25 5.85
N ASN A 87 -2.45 -13.01 6.31
CA ASN A 87 -3.62 -13.34 5.50
C ASN A 87 -4.47 -12.10 5.17
N TYR A 88 -4.57 -11.15 6.08
CA TYR A 88 -5.35 -9.91 5.89
C TYR A 88 -4.87 -9.04 4.71
N PHE A 89 -3.58 -9.11 4.38
CA PHE A 89 -2.98 -8.42 3.23
C PHE A 89 -2.64 -9.37 2.06
N TYR A 90 -3.00 -10.65 2.16
CA TYR A 90 -2.68 -11.64 1.15
C TYR A 90 -3.40 -11.36 -0.17
N SER A 91 -2.68 -11.43 -1.28
CA SER A 91 -3.26 -11.32 -2.62
C SER A 91 -2.46 -12.19 -3.60
N SER A 92 -3.12 -13.20 -4.17
CA SER A 92 -2.50 -14.09 -5.17
C SER A 92 -2.14 -13.36 -6.47
N SER A 93 -2.83 -12.25 -6.78
CA SER A 93 -2.57 -11.42 -7.97
C SER A 93 -1.16 -10.80 -8.01
N PHE A 94 -0.41 -10.86 -6.90
CA PHE A 94 0.91 -10.23 -6.76
C PHE A 94 2.02 -11.22 -6.46
N GLN A 95 1.70 -12.51 -6.37
CA GLN A 95 2.72 -13.54 -6.37
C GLN A 95 3.23 -13.71 -7.79
N LYS A 96 4.56 -13.66 -7.94
CA LYS A 96 5.20 -14.10 -9.17
C LYS A 96 5.03 -15.62 -9.22
N ASN A 97 4.44 -16.14 -10.30
CA ASN A 97 4.48 -17.56 -10.61
C ASN A 97 5.92 -18.00 -10.82
#